data_AF-A0A667GPS1-F1
#
_entry.id   AF-A0A667GPS1-F1
#
_cell.length_a   1.000
_cell.length_b   1.000
_cell.length_c   1.000
_cell.angle_alpha   90.00
_cell.angle_beta   90.00
_cell.angle_gamma   90.00
#
_symmetry.space_group_name_H-M   'P 1'
#
loop_
_entity.id
_entity.type
_entity.pdbx_description
1 polymer ?
#
loop_
_entity_poly.entity_id
_entity_poly.type
_entity_poly.pdbx_seq_one_letter_code
_entity_poly.pdbx_strand_id
1 'polypeptide(L)'
;RIHRHTRSCTTWRKPSTFVSDIINCGIYLFSPEALKPLRDVFQRNQQDGQLEDSSGLWPGAGTIRLEQDVFSALAGQGQIYVHLTDGIWSQIKSAGSALYASRLYLGQYQLTHPERLAKHTPGGPRIRGNVYIHPTAKVAPSAVLGPNVSIGEGVTVGEGVRLRESIVLHGATLQEHTCVLHTIVGWGSTVGRWARVEGTPNDPNPNDPRAHMDSESLFKDGKLLPAITILGCRVRIPAEVLILNSIVLPHKELSRSFTNQIIL
;
A
#
# COMPACT_ATOMS: atom_id res chain seq x y z
N ARG A 1 -26.79 -13.27 11.32
CA ARG A 1 -25.41 -13.59 11.78
C ARG A 1 -24.63 -12.41 12.37
N ILE A 2 -25.09 -11.15 12.22
CA ILE A 2 -24.36 -9.94 12.66
C ILE A 2 -24.30 -9.76 14.20
N HIS A 3 -25.29 -10.28 14.93
CA HIS A 3 -25.44 -10.02 16.37
C HIS A 3 -24.40 -10.65 17.32
N ARG A 4 -23.62 -11.66 16.89
CA ARG A 4 -22.67 -12.33 17.80
C ARG A 4 -21.36 -11.58 18.03
N HIS A 5 -21.06 -10.56 17.22
CA HIS A 5 -19.79 -9.80 17.29
C HIS A 5 -19.99 -8.29 17.37
N THR A 6 -21.18 -7.85 17.78
CA THR A 6 -21.51 -6.43 17.90
C THR A 6 -21.24 -5.95 19.33
N ARG A 7 -20.41 -4.92 19.50
CA ARG A 7 -20.17 -4.27 20.80
C ARG A 7 -20.58 -2.80 20.74
N SER A 8 -21.08 -2.25 21.85
CA SER A 8 -21.32 -0.82 21.96
C SER A 8 -19.98 -0.06 21.96
N CYS A 9 -19.87 1.02 21.20
CA CYS A 9 -18.69 1.89 21.27
C CYS A 9 -18.96 3.04 22.23
N THR A 10 -18.03 3.29 23.15
CA THR A 10 -18.12 4.40 24.11
C THR A 10 -17.22 5.57 23.72
N THR A 11 -16.15 5.33 22.98
CA THR A 11 -15.20 6.36 22.51
C THR A 11 -14.67 6.03 21.11
N TRP A 12 -14.45 7.05 20.27
CA TRP A 12 -14.07 6.87 18.85
C TRP A 12 -12.80 7.65 18.43
N ARG A 13 -12.14 8.36 19.35
CA ARG A 13 -11.01 9.25 19.01
C ARG A 13 -9.68 8.52 19.00
N LYS A 14 -8.79 8.82 18.04
CA LYS A 14 -7.36 8.45 18.12
C LYS A 14 -6.77 9.02 19.42
N PRO A 15 -6.39 8.19 20.38
CA PRO A 15 -5.95 8.67 21.67
C PRO A 15 -4.46 9.00 21.65
N SER A 16 -4.04 9.97 22.49
CA SER A 16 -2.64 10.31 22.71
C SER A 16 -1.91 9.25 23.56
N THR A 17 -2.68 8.39 24.23
CA THR A 17 -2.23 7.25 25.03
C THR A 17 -2.85 5.98 24.46
N PHE A 18 -2.26 4.82 24.74
CA PHE A 18 -2.86 3.56 24.34
C PHE A 18 -4.22 3.36 25.01
N VAL A 19 -5.25 3.02 24.23
CA VAL A 19 -6.62 2.77 24.74
C VAL A 19 -7.13 1.39 24.34
N SER A 20 -6.79 0.91 23.15
CA SER A 20 -7.29 -0.35 22.61
C SER A 20 -6.40 -0.85 21.46
N ASP A 21 -6.44 -2.15 21.21
CA ASP A 21 -5.88 -2.85 20.05
C ASP A 21 -6.87 -2.94 18.86
N ILE A 22 -8.09 -2.42 19.03
CA ILE A 22 -9.11 -2.38 17.97
C ILE A 22 -8.85 -1.22 17.02
N ILE A 23 -8.72 -1.52 15.72
CA ILE A 23 -8.45 -0.53 14.68
C ILE A 23 -9.72 -0.22 13.88
N ASN A 24 -10.01 1.07 13.69
CA ASN A 24 -11.08 1.51 12.79
C ASN A 24 -10.71 1.18 11.33
N CYS A 25 -11.51 0.32 10.70
CA CYS A 25 -11.29 -0.13 9.33
C CYS A 25 -11.83 0.85 8.27
N GLY A 26 -12.55 1.91 8.66
CA GLY A 26 -13.15 2.90 7.76
C GLY A 26 -14.38 2.41 6.99
N ILE A 27 -15.00 1.31 7.43
CA ILE A 27 -16.22 0.76 6.83
C ILE A 27 -17.38 1.00 7.78
N TYR A 28 -18.44 1.61 7.27
CA TYR A 28 -19.60 2.03 8.06
C TYR A 28 -20.89 1.50 7.43
N LEU A 29 -21.79 1.02 8.27
CA LEU A 29 -23.13 0.62 7.87
C LEU A 29 -24.14 1.52 8.58
N PHE A 30 -24.92 2.26 7.79
CA PHE A 30 -25.91 3.19 8.30
C PHE A 30 -27.31 2.67 7.99
N SER A 31 -28.23 2.77 8.95
CA SER A 31 -29.64 2.79 8.60
C SER A 31 -29.99 4.14 7.96
N PRO A 32 -31.04 4.24 7.13
CA PRO A 32 -31.46 5.52 6.57
C PRO A 32 -31.71 6.61 7.63
N GLU A 33 -32.18 6.23 8.82
CA GLU A 33 -32.43 7.14 9.93
C GLU A 33 -31.13 7.73 10.50
N ALA A 34 -30.03 6.97 10.44
CA ALA A 34 -28.71 7.42 10.87
C ALA A 34 -28.11 8.50 9.95
N LEU A 35 -28.75 8.82 8.82
CA LEU A 35 -28.38 9.95 7.95
C LEU A 35 -28.96 11.29 8.42
N LYS A 36 -29.95 11.30 9.32
CA LYS A 36 -30.53 12.56 9.85
C LYS A 36 -29.49 13.39 10.63
N PRO A 37 -28.72 12.82 11.57
CA PRO A 37 -27.67 13.55 12.26
C PRO A 37 -26.61 14.13 11.30
N LEU A 38 -26.31 13.42 10.21
CA LEU A 38 -25.38 13.90 9.18
C LEU A 38 -25.88 15.17 8.50
N ARG A 39 -27.17 15.24 8.16
CA ARG A 39 -27.80 16.44 7.61
C ARG A 39 -27.74 17.61 8.60
N ASP A 40 -28.01 17.35 9.86
CA ASP A 40 -28.05 18.41 10.89
C ASP A 40 -26.63 18.94 11.18
N VAL A 41 -25.60 18.09 11.08
CA VAL A 41 -24.19 18.52 11.11
C VAL A 41 -23.84 19.34 9.86
N PHE A 42 -24.25 18.88 8.68
CA PHE A 42 -23.99 19.59 7.42
C PHE A 42 -24.55 21.01 7.43
N GLN A 43 -25.80 21.19 7.86
CA GLN A 43 -26.45 22.50 7.92
C GLN A 43 -25.77 23.45 8.91
N ARG A 44 -25.37 22.94 10.08
CA ARG A 44 -24.60 23.73 11.06
C ARG A 44 -23.27 24.18 10.48
N ASN A 45 -22.51 23.26 9.88
CA ASN A 45 -21.20 23.57 9.30
C ASN A 45 -21.29 24.52 8.10
N GLN A 46 -22.45 24.60 7.41
CA GLN A 46 -22.69 25.64 6.40
C GLN A 46 -22.95 27.02 7.00
N GLN A 47 -23.69 27.09 8.11
CA GLN A 47 -23.99 28.35 8.79
C GLN A 47 -22.72 28.92 9.45
N ASP A 48 -21.92 28.07 10.09
CA ASP A 48 -20.67 28.48 10.74
C ASP A 48 -19.63 28.92 9.69
N GLY A 49 -19.53 28.23 8.55
CA GLY A 49 -18.59 28.56 7.46
C GLY A 49 -18.94 29.82 6.66
N GLN A 50 -20.11 30.42 6.86
CA GLN A 50 -20.50 31.73 6.29
C GLN A 50 -20.03 32.91 7.17
N LEU A 51 -19.68 32.66 8.43
CA LEU A 51 -19.26 33.69 9.39
C LEU A 51 -17.73 33.89 9.39
N GLU A 52 -16.95 32.88 8.98
CA GLU A 52 -15.49 32.92 8.92
C GLU A 52 -14.97 33.15 7.50
N ASP A 53 -15.17 34.37 6.97
CA ASP A 53 -14.51 34.84 5.75
C ASP A 53 -13.09 35.34 6.09
N SER A 54 -12.13 34.42 6.27
CA SER A 54 -10.70 34.79 6.26
C SER A 54 -9.79 33.60 5.91
N SER A 55 -9.23 33.64 4.70
CA SER A 55 -7.87 33.18 4.35
C SER A 55 -7.32 31.93 5.07
N GLY A 56 -7.49 30.73 4.49
CA GLY A 56 -6.59 29.61 4.84
C GLY A 56 -7.10 28.19 4.57
N LEU A 57 -7.11 27.77 3.30
CA LEU A 57 -6.85 26.40 2.82
C LEU A 57 -7.32 25.17 3.66
N TRP A 58 -8.49 25.14 4.29
CA TRP A 58 -9.13 23.94 4.89
C TRP A 58 -10.68 24.06 4.82
N PRO A 59 -11.44 22.95 4.87
CA PRO A 59 -12.43 22.62 3.85
C PRO A 59 -13.75 23.38 4.04
N GLY A 60 -14.26 23.91 2.92
CA GLY A 60 -15.34 24.89 2.86
C GLY A 60 -16.63 24.52 3.59
N ALA A 61 -17.47 25.55 3.75
CA ALA A 61 -18.81 25.49 4.33
C ALA A 61 -19.54 24.19 3.95
N GLY A 62 -19.98 23.43 4.97
CA GLY A 62 -20.68 22.15 4.80
C GLY A 62 -19.79 20.90 4.78
N THR A 63 -18.50 20.99 5.07
CA THR A 63 -17.67 19.77 5.23
C THR A 63 -18.05 19.00 6.50
N ILE A 64 -18.20 17.68 6.42
CA ILE A 64 -18.50 16.81 7.57
C ILE A 64 -17.30 15.92 7.87
N ARG A 65 -16.82 15.94 9.12
CA ARG A 65 -15.82 14.99 9.62
C ARG A 65 -16.52 13.93 10.46
N LEU A 66 -16.73 12.75 9.88
CA LEU A 66 -17.49 11.68 10.52
C LEU A 66 -17.02 11.37 11.95
N GLU A 67 -15.72 11.20 12.17
CA GLU A 67 -15.18 10.84 13.49
C GLU A 67 -15.38 11.93 14.55
N GLN A 68 -15.26 13.19 14.16
CA GLN A 68 -15.28 14.33 15.08
C GLN A 68 -16.70 14.88 15.27
N ASP A 69 -17.42 15.09 14.17
CA ASP A 69 -18.69 15.83 14.18
C ASP A 69 -19.90 14.90 14.37
N VAL A 70 -19.76 13.59 14.09
CA VAL A 70 -20.90 12.64 14.04
C VAL A 70 -20.70 11.48 15.02
N PHE A 71 -19.67 10.67 14.85
CA PHE A 71 -19.47 9.44 15.61
C PHE A 71 -19.20 9.68 17.08
N SER A 72 -18.49 10.77 17.42
CA SER A 72 -18.28 11.14 18.82
C SER A 72 -19.60 11.43 19.55
N ALA A 73 -20.54 12.11 18.89
CA ALA A 73 -21.86 12.39 19.46
C ALA A 73 -22.74 11.12 19.54
N LEU A 74 -22.77 10.31 18.48
CA LEU A 74 -23.53 9.06 18.45
C LEU A 74 -23.00 8.02 19.45
N ALA A 75 -21.68 7.98 19.66
CA ALA A 75 -21.06 7.15 20.70
C ALA A 75 -21.53 7.55 22.10
N GLY A 76 -21.54 8.86 22.40
CA GLY A 76 -22.06 9.37 23.68
C GLY A 76 -23.54 9.05 23.93
N GLN A 77 -24.32 8.86 22.85
CA GLN A 77 -25.74 8.48 22.90
C GLN A 77 -25.97 6.95 22.88
N GLY A 78 -24.91 6.14 22.80
CA GLY A 78 -25.02 4.68 22.70
C GLY A 78 -25.62 4.18 21.38
N GLN A 79 -25.55 4.99 20.32
CA GLN A 79 -26.15 4.68 19.01
C GLN A 79 -25.15 4.13 17.99
N ILE A 80 -23.88 4.03 18.35
CA ILE A 80 -22.85 3.45 17.48
C ILE A 80 -22.41 2.07 18.00
N TYR A 81 -22.30 1.14 17.06
CA TYR A 81 -21.96 -0.24 17.34
C TYR A 81 -20.76 -0.64 16.48
N VAL A 82 -19.84 -1.40 17.06
CA VAL A 82 -18.65 -1.91 16.39
C VAL A 82 -18.89 -3.37 16.03
N HIS A 83 -18.66 -3.71 14.76
CA HIS A 83 -18.55 -5.08 14.31
C HIS A 83 -17.07 -5.46 14.25
N LEU A 84 -16.65 -6.40 15.10
CA LEU A 84 -15.28 -6.90 15.12
C LEU A 84 -15.08 -7.95 14.03
N THR A 85 -13.95 -7.89 13.34
CA THR A 85 -13.53 -8.86 12.34
C THR A 85 -12.10 -9.28 12.61
N ASP A 86 -11.85 -10.59 12.50
CA ASP A 86 -10.50 -11.18 12.57
C ASP A 86 -9.88 -11.34 11.17
N GLY A 87 -10.54 -10.80 10.15
CA GLY A 87 -10.08 -10.83 8.76
C GLY A 87 -8.85 -9.93 8.55
N ILE A 88 -8.17 -10.13 7.42
CA ILE A 88 -7.05 -9.28 7.05
C ILE A 88 -7.51 -7.84 6.78
N TRP A 89 -6.75 -6.88 7.29
CA TRP A 89 -6.95 -5.48 7.00
C TRP A 89 -5.60 -4.76 6.96
N SER A 90 -5.43 -3.85 6.01
CA SER A 90 -4.26 -2.98 5.94
C SER A 90 -4.64 -1.69 5.22
N GLN A 91 -4.12 -0.58 5.75
CA GLN A 91 -4.27 0.74 5.16
C GLN A 91 -3.07 1.05 4.27
N ILE A 92 -3.32 1.59 3.08
CA ILE A 92 -2.26 1.99 2.14
C ILE A 92 -2.06 3.51 2.26
N LYS A 93 -0.97 3.95 2.88
CA LYS A 93 -0.58 5.37 3.03
C LYS A 93 0.81 5.69 2.50
N SER A 94 1.66 4.68 2.42
CA SER A 94 3.01 4.78 1.89
C SER A 94 3.23 3.69 0.85
N ALA A 95 4.29 3.82 0.06
CA ALA A 95 4.63 2.78 -0.89
C ALA A 95 4.99 1.45 -0.20
N GLY A 96 5.68 1.50 0.96
CA GLY A 96 5.95 0.30 1.77
C GLY A 96 4.68 -0.45 2.18
N SER A 97 3.64 0.30 2.57
CA SER A 97 2.34 -0.31 2.91
C SER A 97 1.65 -1.00 1.72
N ALA A 98 1.98 -0.64 0.47
CA ALA A 98 1.46 -1.33 -0.70
C ALA A 98 2.11 -2.72 -0.90
N LEU A 99 3.41 -2.87 -0.63
CA LEU A 99 4.06 -4.20 -0.63
C LEU A 99 3.48 -5.09 0.46
N TYR A 100 3.31 -4.55 1.66
CA TYR A 100 2.68 -5.26 2.77
C TYR A 100 1.23 -5.68 2.46
N ALA A 101 0.43 -4.77 1.91
CA ALA A 101 -0.93 -5.10 1.47
C ALA A 101 -0.93 -6.20 0.40
N SER A 102 -0.05 -6.11 -0.60
CA SER A 102 0.11 -7.14 -1.63
C SER A 102 0.43 -8.51 -1.03
N ARG A 103 1.35 -8.56 -0.06
CA ARG A 103 1.67 -9.79 0.70
C ARG A 103 0.44 -10.38 1.40
N LEU A 104 -0.34 -9.55 2.10
CA LEU A 104 -1.56 -10.02 2.76
C LEU A 104 -2.56 -10.62 1.77
N TYR A 105 -2.79 -9.96 0.63
CA TYR A 105 -3.68 -10.48 -0.42
C TYR A 105 -3.17 -11.78 -1.04
N LEU A 106 -1.87 -11.88 -1.32
CA LEU A 106 -1.25 -13.11 -1.83
C LEU A 106 -1.35 -14.25 -0.83
N GLY A 107 -1.17 -13.97 0.47
CA GLY A 107 -1.45 -14.92 1.56
C GLY A 107 -2.90 -15.36 1.62
N GLN A 108 -3.85 -14.42 1.46
CA GLN A 108 -5.27 -14.73 1.44
C GLN A 108 -5.67 -15.58 0.24
N TYR A 109 -5.06 -15.35 -0.93
CA TYR A 109 -5.28 -16.19 -2.11
C TYR A 109 -4.80 -17.61 -1.89
N GLN A 110 -3.72 -17.83 -1.16
CA GLN A 110 -3.29 -19.20 -0.82
C GLN A 110 -4.38 -19.98 -0.08
N LEU A 111 -5.16 -19.30 0.77
CA LEU A 111 -6.23 -19.92 1.57
C LEU A 111 -7.56 -20.01 0.81
N THR A 112 -7.90 -19.01 0.00
CA THR A 112 -9.25 -18.86 -0.57
C THR A 112 -9.33 -19.11 -2.07
N HIS A 113 -8.27 -18.80 -2.81
CA HIS A 113 -8.23 -18.83 -4.28
C HIS A 113 -6.84 -19.28 -4.78
N PRO A 114 -6.35 -20.47 -4.37
CA PRO A 114 -4.99 -20.93 -4.67
C PRO A 114 -4.74 -21.10 -6.18
N GLU A 115 -5.80 -21.21 -6.99
CA GLU A 115 -5.74 -21.23 -8.44
C GLU A 115 -5.23 -19.93 -9.07
N ARG A 116 -5.32 -18.80 -8.36
CA ARG A 116 -4.77 -17.51 -8.80
C ARG A 116 -3.25 -17.43 -8.64
N LEU A 117 -2.67 -18.25 -7.77
CA LEU A 117 -1.24 -18.24 -7.50
C LEU A 117 -0.50 -19.09 -8.55
N ALA A 118 0.69 -18.60 -8.93
CA ALA A 118 1.58 -19.31 -9.82
C ALA A 118 2.02 -20.63 -9.18
N LYS A 119 1.90 -21.71 -9.95
CA LYS A 119 2.35 -23.05 -9.57
C LYS A 119 3.67 -23.36 -10.25
N HIS A 120 4.44 -24.24 -9.64
CA HIS A 120 5.65 -24.75 -10.26
C HIS A 120 5.27 -25.65 -11.45
N THR A 121 5.74 -25.30 -12.64
CA THR A 121 5.55 -26.11 -13.86
C THR A 121 6.90 -26.57 -14.42
N PRO A 122 7.01 -27.80 -14.96
CA PRO A 122 8.21 -28.23 -15.66
C PRO A 122 8.53 -27.28 -16.81
N GLY A 123 9.78 -26.81 -16.90
CA GLY A 123 10.19 -25.81 -17.89
C GLY A 123 9.66 -24.39 -17.65
N GLY A 124 8.97 -24.14 -16.54
CA GLY A 124 8.57 -22.81 -16.09
C GLY A 124 9.57 -22.17 -15.11
N PRO A 125 9.35 -20.91 -14.72
CA PRO A 125 10.16 -20.22 -13.72
C PRO A 125 10.08 -20.91 -12.36
N ARG A 126 11.14 -20.74 -11.55
CA ARG A 126 11.14 -21.24 -10.17
C ARG A 126 10.33 -20.30 -9.28
N ILE A 127 9.20 -20.79 -8.79
CA ILE A 127 8.33 -20.06 -7.86
C ILE A 127 8.70 -20.39 -6.40
N ARG A 128 8.75 -19.36 -5.54
CA ARG A 128 8.95 -19.49 -4.09
C ARG A 128 7.84 -18.75 -3.35
N GLY A 129 7.10 -19.46 -2.49
CA GLY A 129 5.99 -18.86 -1.75
C GLY A 129 4.86 -18.37 -2.66
N ASN A 130 4.14 -17.34 -2.21
CA ASN A 130 2.99 -16.81 -2.95
C ASN A 130 3.44 -15.83 -4.04
N VAL A 131 3.15 -16.18 -5.29
CA VAL A 131 3.45 -15.35 -6.46
C VAL A 131 2.22 -15.30 -7.35
N TYR A 132 1.87 -14.11 -7.83
CA TYR A 132 0.86 -13.94 -8.87
C TYR A 132 1.53 -13.56 -10.19
N ILE A 133 1.14 -14.23 -11.27
CA ILE A 133 1.62 -13.94 -12.63
C ILE A 133 0.39 -13.76 -13.52
N HIS A 134 0.23 -12.57 -14.09
CA HIS A 134 -0.85 -12.34 -15.05
C HIS A 134 -0.69 -13.25 -16.28
N PRO A 135 -1.78 -13.83 -16.84
CA PRO A 135 -1.68 -14.77 -17.97
C PRO A 135 -0.98 -14.26 -19.23
N THR A 136 -0.97 -12.94 -19.46
CA THR A 136 -0.29 -12.32 -20.61
C THR A 136 1.18 -12.01 -20.38
N ALA A 137 1.68 -12.16 -19.15
CA ALA A 137 3.08 -11.90 -18.83
C ALA A 137 3.97 -13.01 -19.40
N LYS A 138 5.15 -12.64 -19.87
CA LYS A 138 6.17 -13.56 -20.38
C LYS A 138 7.28 -13.68 -19.36
N VAL A 139 7.51 -14.88 -18.84
CA VAL A 139 8.53 -15.12 -17.82
C VAL A 139 9.48 -16.21 -18.28
N ALA A 140 10.76 -15.92 -18.30
CA ALA A 140 11.78 -16.90 -18.68
C ALA A 140 11.87 -18.07 -17.67
N PRO A 141 12.11 -19.31 -18.12
CA PRO A 141 12.22 -20.49 -17.25
C PRO A 141 13.32 -20.40 -16.19
N SER A 142 14.41 -19.67 -16.46
CA SER A 142 15.53 -19.51 -15.53
C SER A 142 15.28 -18.45 -14.45
N ALA A 143 14.19 -17.69 -14.53
CA ALA A 143 13.83 -16.68 -13.55
C ALA A 143 13.39 -17.33 -12.22
N VAL A 144 13.63 -16.62 -11.11
CA VAL A 144 13.20 -17.04 -9.78
C VAL A 144 12.36 -15.94 -9.15
N LEU A 145 11.12 -16.29 -8.82
CA LEU A 145 10.11 -15.36 -8.36
C LEU A 145 9.67 -15.72 -6.95
N GLY A 146 9.68 -14.74 -6.05
CA GLY A 146 9.06 -14.80 -4.74
C GLY A 146 10.03 -14.93 -3.56
N PRO A 147 9.48 -14.90 -2.32
CA PRO A 147 8.05 -14.77 -2.01
C PRO A 147 7.47 -13.38 -2.28
N ASN A 148 6.14 -13.31 -2.30
CA ASN A 148 5.34 -12.08 -2.29
C ASN A 148 5.60 -11.19 -3.51
N VAL A 149 5.45 -11.80 -4.69
CA VAL A 149 5.65 -11.13 -5.98
C VAL A 149 4.35 -11.11 -6.75
N SER A 150 3.99 -9.94 -7.30
CA SER A 150 2.87 -9.81 -8.24
C SER A 150 3.36 -9.23 -9.57
N ILE A 151 3.09 -9.94 -10.65
CA ILE A 151 3.44 -9.54 -12.02
C ILE A 151 2.16 -9.20 -12.79
N GLY A 152 2.10 -7.96 -13.27
CA GLY A 152 0.97 -7.41 -14.02
C GLY A 152 0.93 -7.82 -15.50
N GLU A 153 -0.09 -7.33 -16.20
CA GLU A 153 -0.33 -7.62 -17.62
C GLU A 153 0.83 -7.18 -18.52
N GLY A 154 1.17 -7.99 -19.53
CA GLY A 154 2.14 -7.62 -20.56
C GLY A 154 3.57 -7.43 -20.05
N VAL A 155 3.86 -7.79 -18.80
CA VAL A 155 5.20 -7.72 -18.24
C VAL A 155 6.08 -8.78 -18.91
N THR A 156 7.33 -8.41 -19.20
CA THR A 156 8.35 -9.34 -19.68
C THR A 156 9.44 -9.48 -18.64
N VAL A 157 9.71 -10.71 -18.21
CA VAL A 157 10.76 -11.08 -17.26
C VAL A 157 11.79 -11.94 -17.98
N GLY A 158 12.99 -11.40 -18.16
CA GLY A 158 14.10 -12.03 -18.85
C GLY A 158 14.75 -13.18 -18.07
N GLU A 159 15.77 -13.76 -18.69
CA GLU A 159 16.51 -14.90 -18.12
C GLU A 159 17.25 -14.54 -16.84
N GLY A 160 17.31 -15.47 -15.89
CA GLY A 160 18.08 -15.33 -14.65
C GLY A 160 17.55 -14.27 -13.66
N VAL A 161 16.47 -13.56 -13.99
CA VAL A 161 15.89 -12.50 -13.15
C VAL A 161 15.46 -13.03 -11.78
N ARG A 162 15.71 -12.24 -10.74
CA ARG A 162 15.36 -12.56 -9.35
C ARG A 162 14.41 -11.52 -8.79
N LEU A 163 13.18 -11.94 -8.46
CA LEU A 163 12.16 -11.10 -7.84
C LEU A 163 11.84 -11.56 -6.42
N ARG A 164 11.71 -10.63 -5.48
CA ARG A 164 11.24 -10.91 -4.11
C ARG A 164 10.58 -9.68 -3.51
N GLU A 165 9.47 -9.87 -2.79
CA GLU A 165 8.76 -8.78 -2.10
C GLU A 165 8.53 -7.57 -3.02
N SER A 166 7.99 -7.80 -4.21
CA SER A 166 7.98 -6.77 -5.26
C SER A 166 6.69 -6.80 -6.08
N ILE A 167 6.26 -5.62 -6.51
CA ILE A 167 5.12 -5.44 -7.41
C ILE A 167 5.67 -4.96 -8.75
N VAL A 168 5.40 -5.70 -9.83
CA VAL A 168 5.79 -5.32 -11.18
C VAL A 168 4.52 -4.97 -11.97
N LEU A 169 4.35 -3.69 -12.26
CA LEU A 169 3.15 -3.16 -12.90
C LEU A 169 3.20 -3.33 -14.42
N HIS A 170 2.02 -3.18 -15.03
CA HIS A 170 1.72 -3.56 -16.41
C HIS A 170 2.72 -3.00 -17.44
N GLY A 171 3.09 -3.83 -18.40
CA GLY A 171 3.98 -3.49 -19.51
C GLY A 171 5.45 -3.26 -19.12
N ALA A 172 5.84 -3.46 -17.86
CA ALA A 172 7.23 -3.34 -17.46
C ALA A 172 8.10 -4.45 -18.06
N THR A 173 9.38 -4.16 -18.28
CA THR A 173 10.37 -5.10 -18.83
C THR A 173 11.55 -5.22 -17.88
N LEU A 174 11.80 -6.42 -17.38
CA LEU A 174 12.98 -6.75 -16.59
C LEU A 174 13.92 -7.55 -17.46
N GLN A 175 15.06 -6.95 -17.81
CA GLN A 175 16.06 -7.60 -18.66
C GLN A 175 16.85 -8.65 -17.88
N GLU A 176 17.69 -9.39 -18.60
CA GLU A 176 18.39 -10.57 -18.12
C GLU A 176 19.27 -10.28 -16.91
N HIS A 177 19.34 -11.24 -16.00
CA HIS A 177 20.16 -11.23 -14.78
C HIS A 177 19.93 -10.04 -13.85
N THR A 178 18.76 -9.41 -13.93
CA THR A 178 18.38 -8.34 -13.00
C THR A 178 17.94 -8.90 -11.64
N CYS A 179 18.16 -8.11 -10.59
CA CYS A 179 17.71 -8.42 -9.24
C CYS A 179 16.81 -7.29 -8.73
N VAL A 180 15.55 -7.60 -8.46
CA VAL A 180 14.56 -6.62 -7.98
C VAL A 180 13.97 -7.10 -6.66
N LEU A 181 14.24 -6.37 -5.59
CA LEU A 181 13.91 -6.76 -4.20
C LEU A 181 13.22 -5.59 -3.49
N HIS A 182 12.14 -5.83 -2.75
CA HIS A 182 11.45 -4.79 -1.98
C HIS A 182 11.14 -3.54 -2.81
N THR A 183 10.61 -3.74 -4.00
CA THR A 183 10.48 -2.69 -5.02
C THR A 183 9.11 -2.70 -5.69
N ILE A 184 8.62 -1.50 -6.00
CA ILE A 184 7.49 -1.30 -6.91
C ILE A 184 8.04 -0.81 -8.25
N VAL A 185 7.89 -1.62 -9.29
CA VAL A 185 8.26 -1.26 -10.67
C VAL A 185 7.03 -0.71 -11.38
N GLY A 186 7.08 0.57 -11.74
CA GLY A 186 6.01 1.30 -12.42
C GLY A 186 5.66 0.80 -13.82
N TRP A 187 4.49 1.22 -14.30
CA TRP A 187 3.97 0.86 -15.62
C TRP A 187 4.95 1.20 -16.75
N GLY A 188 5.19 0.25 -17.65
CA GLY A 188 6.04 0.46 -18.83
C GLY A 188 7.51 0.77 -18.51
N SER A 189 7.95 0.56 -17.28
CA SER A 189 9.34 0.80 -16.89
C SER A 189 10.25 -0.35 -17.31
N THR A 190 11.50 -0.04 -17.61
CA THR A 190 12.52 -1.01 -18.02
C THR A 190 13.65 -1.05 -17.01
N VAL A 191 14.01 -2.26 -16.56
CA VAL A 191 15.22 -2.50 -15.75
C VAL A 191 16.25 -3.19 -16.63
N GLY A 192 17.37 -2.51 -16.87
CA GLY A 192 18.44 -2.95 -17.75
C GLY A 192 19.21 -4.17 -17.23
N ARG A 193 19.85 -4.92 -18.13
CA ARG A 193 20.60 -6.15 -17.81
C ARG A 193 21.56 -5.98 -16.63
N TRP A 194 21.66 -7.00 -15.78
CA TRP A 194 22.57 -7.00 -14.61
C TRP A 194 22.35 -5.87 -13.59
N ALA A 195 21.28 -5.07 -13.74
CA ALA A 195 20.96 -4.04 -12.76
C ALA A 195 20.38 -4.66 -11.48
N ARG A 196 20.67 -4.00 -10.36
CA ARG A 196 20.09 -4.32 -9.05
C ARG A 196 19.22 -3.16 -8.59
N VAL A 197 17.94 -3.42 -8.38
CA VAL A 197 16.97 -2.46 -7.86
C VAL A 197 16.45 -3.01 -6.54
N GLU A 198 16.84 -2.37 -5.44
CA GLU A 198 16.59 -2.91 -4.10
C GLU A 198 16.07 -1.83 -3.17
N GLY A 199 15.06 -2.17 -2.39
CA GLY A 199 14.60 -1.37 -1.26
C GLY A 199 14.96 -2.01 0.08
N THR A 200 14.85 -1.23 1.14
CA THR A 200 14.90 -1.71 2.52
C THR A 200 13.49 -2.13 2.91
N PRO A 201 13.27 -3.37 3.39
CA PRO A 201 11.97 -3.79 3.87
C PRO A 201 11.49 -2.84 4.97
N ASN A 202 10.31 -2.28 4.77
CA ASN A 202 9.62 -1.43 5.72
C ASN A 202 8.19 -1.96 5.82
N ASP A 203 7.99 -2.94 6.70
CA ASP A 203 6.72 -3.59 6.92
C ASP A 203 5.95 -2.85 8.01
N PRO A 204 4.83 -2.16 7.69
CA PRO A 204 3.94 -1.58 8.70
C PRO A 204 3.05 -2.68 9.29
N ASN A 205 3.63 -3.81 9.69
CA ASN A 205 2.89 -4.93 10.23
C ASN A 205 2.42 -4.58 11.65
N PRO A 206 1.13 -4.28 11.88
CA PRO A 206 0.65 -3.89 13.20
C PRO A 206 0.79 -5.01 14.24
N ASN A 207 1.01 -6.25 13.80
CA ASN A 207 1.20 -7.42 14.65
C ASN A 207 2.67 -7.69 14.99
N ASP A 208 3.62 -6.96 14.42
CA ASP A 208 5.03 -7.04 14.83
C ASP A 208 5.29 -5.96 15.90
N PRO A 209 5.65 -6.33 17.14
CA PRO A 209 5.98 -5.37 18.19
C PRO A 209 7.17 -4.44 17.85
N ARG A 210 7.98 -4.83 16.85
CA ARG A 210 9.12 -4.07 16.32
C ARG A 210 8.76 -3.28 15.05
N ALA A 211 7.54 -3.38 14.54
CA ALA A 211 7.09 -2.54 13.44
C ALA A 211 6.88 -1.11 13.96
N HIS A 212 7.90 -0.30 13.77
CA HIS A 212 7.77 1.14 13.97
C HIS A 212 6.98 1.71 12.79
N MET A 213 5.74 2.14 13.04
CA MET A 213 5.06 3.09 12.16
C MET A 213 5.69 4.47 12.36
N ASP A 214 6.98 4.59 12.07
CA ASP A 214 7.68 5.86 12.21
C ASP A 214 7.07 6.81 11.18
N SER A 215 6.24 7.72 11.68
CA SER A 215 5.85 8.94 10.99
C SER A 215 7.02 9.94 10.94
N GLU A 216 8.27 9.46 10.97
CA GLU A 216 9.41 10.31 10.80
C GLU A 216 9.44 10.81 9.36
N SER A 217 9.79 12.08 9.21
CA SER A 217 10.07 12.72 7.93
C SER A 217 10.76 11.73 6.98
N LEU A 218 10.26 11.61 5.74
CA LEU A 218 10.89 10.79 4.69
C LEU A 218 12.38 11.10 4.51
N PHE A 219 12.81 12.27 4.99
CA PHE A 219 14.17 12.75 4.95
C PHE A 219 14.79 12.91 6.33
N LYS A 220 16.04 12.49 6.44
CA LYS A 220 16.95 12.84 7.52
C LYS A 220 18.23 13.36 6.90
N ASP A 221 18.67 14.55 7.31
CA ASP A 221 19.87 15.22 6.79
C ASP A 221 19.89 15.37 5.25
N GLY A 222 18.73 15.71 4.66
CA GLY A 222 18.59 15.92 3.22
C GLY A 222 18.63 14.65 2.35
N LYS A 223 18.73 13.46 2.97
CA LYS A 223 18.68 12.15 2.28
C LYS A 223 17.41 11.42 2.61
N LEU A 224 16.93 10.62 1.67
CA LEU A 224 15.78 9.76 1.91
C LEU A 224 16.18 8.69 2.94
N LEU A 225 15.36 8.51 3.97
CA LEU A 225 15.53 7.39 4.88
C LEU A 225 15.43 6.07 4.11
N PRO A 226 16.19 5.03 4.50
CA PRO A 226 16.08 3.71 3.89
C PRO A 226 14.62 3.23 3.85
N ALA A 227 14.10 3.08 2.64
CA ALA A 227 12.73 2.65 2.38
C ALA A 227 12.71 1.71 1.17
N ILE A 228 11.52 1.26 0.81
CA ILE A 228 11.35 0.49 -0.42
C ILE A 228 11.76 1.33 -1.64
N THR A 229 12.21 0.69 -2.71
CA THR A 229 12.51 1.40 -3.96
C THR A 229 11.25 1.49 -4.83
N ILE A 230 11.02 2.66 -5.43
CA ILE A 230 9.86 2.92 -6.29
C ILE A 230 10.36 3.44 -7.62
N LEU A 231 9.96 2.77 -8.69
CA LEU A 231 10.13 3.28 -10.04
C LEU A 231 8.76 3.80 -10.51
N GLY A 232 8.68 5.08 -10.86
CA GLY A 232 7.52 5.67 -11.52
C GLY A 232 7.22 5.03 -12.88
N CYS A 233 6.20 5.52 -13.59
CA CYS A 233 5.87 4.98 -14.90
C CYS A 233 6.89 5.39 -15.97
N ARG A 234 7.16 4.49 -16.91
CA ARG A 234 8.11 4.67 -18.04
C ARG A 234 9.50 5.12 -17.59
N VAL A 235 9.98 4.58 -16.47
CA VAL A 235 11.35 4.77 -16.01
C VAL A 235 12.28 3.80 -16.74
N ARG A 236 13.46 4.26 -17.15
CA ARG A 236 14.51 3.44 -17.77
C ARG A 236 15.72 3.39 -16.85
N ILE A 237 15.99 2.20 -16.32
CA ILE A 237 17.22 1.91 -15.57
C ILE A 237 18.20 1.28 -16.57
N PRO A 238 19.43 1.80 -16.71
CA PRO A 238 20.42 1.25 -17.61
C PRO A 238 20.93 -0.10 -17.11
N ALA A 239 21.75 -0.78 -17.92
CA ALA A 239 22.43 -1.99 -17.49
C ALA A 239 23.46 -1.71 -16.38
N GLU A 240 23.76 -2.71 -15.56
CA GLU A 240 24.90 -2.72 -14.63
C GLU A 240 24.91 -1.61 -13.57
N VAL A 241 23.74 -1.08 -13.20
CA VAL A 241 23.61 -0.08 -12.12
C VAL A 241 22.92 -0.63 -10.88
N LEU A 242 23.17 0.05 -9.76
CA LEU A 242 22.53 -0.18 -8.49
C LEU A 242 21.58 0.98 -8.15
N ILE A 243 20.30 0.68 -7.95
CA ILE A 243 19.29 1.60 -7.44
C ILE A 243 18.85 1.10 -6.07
N LEU A 244 19.23 1.82 -5.03
CA LEU A 244 19.00 1.42 -3.64
C LEU A 244 18.15 2.45 -2.91
N ASN A 245 17.08 2.01 -2.24
CA ASN A 245 16.21 2.86 -1.41
C ASN A 245 15.86 4.21 -2.06
N SER A 246 15.39 4.18 -3.30
CA SER A 246 15.22 5.41 -4.08
C SER A 246 13.81 5.52 -4.67
N ILE A 247 13.35 6.74 -4.84
CA ILE A 247 12.07 7.05 -5.49
C ILE A 247 12.39 7.73 -6.81
N VAL A 248 12.15 7.03 -7.92
CA VAL A 248 12.36 7.58 -9.27
C VAL A 248 11.04 8.08 -9.80
N LEU A 249 10.94 9.38 -10.09
CA LEU A 249 9.73 9.95 -10.67
C LEU A 249 9.45 9.40 -12.10
N PRO A 250 8.20 9.52 -12.58
CA PRO A 250 7.84 9.12 -13.93
C PRO A 250 8.73 9.69 -15.03
N HIS A 251 8.85 8.93 -16.13
CA HIS A 251 9.50 9.34 -17.38
C HIS A 251 11.00 9.68 -17.24
N LYS A 252 11.68 9.07 -16.27
CA LYS A 252 13.12 9.26 -16.05
C LYS A 252 13.94 8.19 -16.72
N GLU A 253 15.05 8.60 -17.30
CA GLU A 253 16.10 7.72 -17.78
C GLU A 253 17.35 7.98 -16.93
N LEU A 254 17.81 6.94 -16.24
CA LEU A 254 18.96 7.05 -15.36
C LEU A 254 20.24 6.76 -16.14
N SER A 255 21.34 7.37 -15.72
CA SER A 255 22.65 7.18 -16.33
C SER A 255 23.67 6.52 -15.39
N ARG A 256 23.32 6.36 -14.11
CA ARG A 256 24.21 5.85 -13.06
C ARG A 256 23.43 5.25 -11.90
N SER A 257 24.15 4.67 -10.96
CA SER A 257 23.63 4.19 -9.69
C SER A 257 23.14 5.32 -8.79
N PHE A 258 22.08 5.07 -8.02
CA PHE A 258 21.51 6.01 -7.04
C PHE A 258 21.23 5.29 -5.73
N THR A 259 21.37 5.99 -4.62
CA THR A 259 21.13 5.45 -3.29
C THR A 259 20.52 6.51 -2.37
N ASN A 260 19.44 6.15 -1.67
CA ASN A 260 18.77 6.99 -0.66
C ASN A 260 18.34 8.37 -1.20
N GLN A 261 17.78 8.41 -2.42
CA GLN A 261 17.47 9.66 -3.12
C GLN A 261 16.09 9.63 -3.78
N ILE A 262 15.49 10.81 -3.91
CA ILE A 262 14.39 11.04 -4.84
C ILE A 262 14.98 11.59 -6.13
N ILE A 263 14.75 10.89 -7.24
CA ILE A 263 15.16 11.32 -8.57
C ILE A 263 13.97 12.02 -9.21
N LEU A 264 14.07 13.35 -9.28
CA LEU A 264 13.04 14.24 -9.78
C LEU A 264 13.00 14.32 -11.29
#